data_AF-A0A061J5J0-F1
#
_entry.id   AF-A0A061J5J0-F1
#
_cell.length_a   1.000
_cell.length_b   1.000
_cell.length_c   1.000
_cell.angle_alpha   90.00
_cell.angle_beta   90.00
_cell.angle_gamma   90.00
#
_symmetry.space_group_name_H-M   'P 1'
#
loop_
_entity.id
_entity.type
_entity.pdbx_description
1 polymer ?
#
loop_
_entity_poly.entity_id
_entity_poly.type
_entity_poly.pdbx_seq_one_letter_code
_entity_poly.pdbx_strand_id
1 'polypeptide(L)'
;MCSTGKELALLQQDAYNWRLKEAQAAKEKGNAAQQAEETGLVDEKKLREAVFSYQRGCMYLAEYLPETTDGGEENLQDILVSRQRRARRCPLDEKRLAEVVDLYAALQKNLALVNYRLRRYAKGVECATAALALPGRAHDKKALLRRALCNYSLTDFVAAEADLDTLERLYNEESAPLDPGVPELRCKILTARREALQKERSMCKKMFA
;
A
#
# COMPACT_ATOMS: atom_id res chain seq x y z
N MET A 1 9.47 -9.72 45.74
CA MET A 1 8.37 -8.79 45.43
C MET A 1 8.31 -8.60 43.92
N CYS A 2 7.32 -9.21 43.25
CA CYS A 2 7.13 -9.15 41.78
C CYS A 2 6.36 -7.88 41.35
N SER A 3 6.93 -6.68 41.55
CA SER A 3 6.32 -5.41 41.11
C SER A 3 6.71 -5.03 39.68
N THR A 4 7.90 -5.42 39.24
CA THR A 4 8.50 -4.97 37.98
C THR A 4 7.75 -5.42 36.73
N GLY A 5 7.11 -6.60 36.76
CA GLY A 5 6.37 -7.14 35.61
C GLY A 5 5.05 -6.42 35.30
N LYS A 6 4.35 -5.91 36.32
CA LYS A 6 3.07 -5.19 36.14
C LYS A 6 3.30 -3.76 35.66
N GLU A 7 4.33 -3.09 36.17
CA GLU A 7 4.74 -1.75 35.73
C GLU A 7 5.23 -1.76 34.28
N LEU A 8 6.01 -2.78 33.86
CA LEU A 8 6.44 -2.93 32.47
C LEU A 8 5.25 -3.12 31.52
N ALA A 9 4.25 -3.91 31.93
CA ALA A 9 3.06 -4.16 31.11
C ALA A 9 2.18 -2.91 30.94
N LEU A 10 2.04 -2.08 31.99
CA LEU A 10 1.33 -0.80 31.93
C LEU A 10 2.04 0.18 30.99
N LEU A 11 3.35 0.33 31.10
CA LEU A 11 4.14 1.19 30.21
C LEU A 11 4.06 0.75 28.75
N GLN A 12 4.04 -0.57 28.48
CA GLN A 12 3.85 -1.11 27.14
C GLN A 12 2.44 -0.83 26.59
N GLN A 13 1.41 -0.92 27.43
CA GLN A 13 0.04 -0.61 27.05
C GLN A 13 -0.16 0.89 26.75
N ASP A 14 0.43 1.76 27.55
CA ASP A 14 0.39 3.21 27.31
C ASP A 14 1.15 3.59 26.03
N ALA A 15 2.31 2.97 25.80
CA ALA A 15 3.06 3.14 24.56
C ALA A 15 2.27 2.66 23.32
N TYR A 16 1.57 1.52 23.43
CA TYR A 16 0.66 1.04 22.38
C TYR A 16 -0.44 2.06 22.08
N ASN A 17 -1.19 2.47 23.11
CA ASN A 17 -2.31 3.40 22.96
C ASN A 17 -1.85 4.74 22.37
N TRP A 18 -0.71 5.26 22.83
CA TRP A 18 -0.14 6.50 22.31
C TRP A 18 0.27 6.38 20.84
N ARG A 19 0.99 5.32 20.47
CA ARG A 19 1.41 5.09 19.07
C ARG A 19 0.23 4.89 18.13
N LEU A 20 -0.78 4.16 18.56
CA LEU A 20 -2.01 3.95 17.80
C LEU A 20 -2.74 5.29 17.56
N LYS A 21 -2.89 6.10 18.61
CA LYS A 21 -3.50 7.43 18.52
C LYS A 21 -2.71 8.36 17.58
N GLU A 22 -1.39 8.37 17.68
CA GLU A 22 -0.54 9.17 16.79
C GLU A 22 -0.61 8.69 15.33
N ALA A 23 -0.68 7.37 15.10
CA ALA A 23 -0.87 6.81 13.76
C ALA A 23 -2.22 7.19 13.16
N GLN A 24 -3.29 7.19 13.97
CA GLN A 24 -4.62 7.66 13.55
C GLN A 24 -4.60 9.16 13.22
N ALA A 25 -4.00 9.98 14.08
CA ALA A 25 -3.86 11.41 13.83
C ALA A 25 -3.06 11.71 12.54
N ALA A 26 -2.00 10.92 12.29
CA ALA A 26 -1.21 11.02 11.07
C ALA A 26 -2.02 10.62 9.82
N LYS A 27 -2.89 9.59 9.92
CA LYS A 27 -3.84 9.21 8.87
C LYS A 27 -4.79 10.37 8.54
N GLU A 28 -5.41 10.97 9.56
CA GLU A 28 -6.37 12.06 9.34
C GLU A 28 -5.69 13.32 8.79
N LYS A 29 -4.49 13.65 9.26
CA LYS A 29 -3.69 14.74 8.70
C LYS A 29 -3.38 14.51 7.21
N GLY A 30 -3.00 13.29 6.84
CA GLY A 30 -2.75 12.93 5.44
C GLY A 30 -4.02 13.00 4.59
N ASN A 31 -5.16 12.54 5.13
CA ASN A 31 -6.46 12.63 4.44
C ASN A 31 -6.85 14.10 4.18
N ALA A 32 -6.67 14.98 5.17
CA ALA A 32 -6.97 16.41 5.04
C ALA A 32 -6.09 17.09 3.98
N ALA A 33 -4.80 16.76 3.94
CA ALA A 33 -3.88 17.27 2.91
C ALA A 33 -4.26 16.76 1.50
N GLN A 34 -4.82 15.56 1.39
CA GLN A 34 -5.25 14.95 0.13
C GLN A 34 -6.58 15.51 -0.41
N GLN A 35 -7.51 15.93 0.45
CA GLN A 35 -8.87 16.36 0.08
C GLN A 35 -8.94 17.77 -0.53
N ALA A 36 -7.84 18.53 -0.58
CA ALA A 36 -7.83 19.89 -1.10
C ALA A 36 -7.91 20.01 -2.64
N GLU A 37 -8.58 19.07 -3.30
CA GLU A 37 -8.53 18.86 -4.75
C GLU A 37 -9.95 18.81 -5.35
N GLU A 38 -10.66 19.94 -5.29
CA GLU A 38 -11.88 20.19 -6.08
C GLU A 38 -11.65 21.20 -7.22
N THR A 39 -10.45 21.78 -7.34
CA THR A 39 -10.14 22.88 -8.27
C THR A 39 -9.20 22.51 -9.43
N GLY A 40 -8.91 21.23 -9.65
CA GLY A 40 -8.22 20.74 -10.85
C GLY A 40 -6.70 20.99 -10.93
N LEU A 41 -6.11 21.68 -9.95
CA LEU A 41 -4.66 21.85 -9.82
C LEU A 41 -4.13 20.94 -8.71
N VAL A 42 -3.31 19.97 -9.11
CA VAL A 42 -2.62 19.06 -8.18
C VAL A 42 -1.61 19.89 -7.37
N ASP A 43 -1.91 20.18 -6.12
CA ASP A 43 -0.97 20.81 -5.20
C ASP A 43 0.07 19.78 -4.74
N GLU A 44 1.18 19.69 -5.49
CA GLU A 44 2.28 18.78 -5.16
C GLU A 44 2.80 18.96 -3.72
N LYS A 45 2.75 20.17 -3.16
CA LYS A 45 3.22 20.43 -1.81
C LYS A 45 2.31 19.73 -0.79
N LYS A 46 0.99 19.84 -0.97
CA LYS A 46 0.02 19.13 -0.12
C LYS A 46 0.10 17.62 -0.29
N LEU A 47 0.30 17.12 -1.51
CA LEU A 47 0.52 15.68 -1.71
C LEU A 47 1.79 15.19 -1.02
N ARG A 48 2.89 15.95 -1.05
CA ARG A 48 4.12 15.61 -0.31
C ARG A 48 3.88 15.63 1.21
N GLU A 49 3.09 16.57 1.72
CA GLU A 49 2.69 16.59 3.14
C GLU A 49 1.82 15.37 3.50
N ALA A 50 0.92 14.95 2.62
CA ALA A 50 0.14 13.73 2.80
C ALA A 50 1.05 12.49 2.85
N VAL A 51 2.02 12.37 1.94
CA VAL A 51 3.03 11.29 1.98
C VAL A 51 3.75 11.28 3.32
N PHE A 52 4.28 12.43 3.76
CA PHE A 52 5.01 12.54 5.02
C PHE A 52 4.14 12.10 6.21
N SER A 53 2.89 12.55 6.25
CA SER A 53 1.96 12.21 7.31
C SER A 53 1.67 10.71 7.35
N TYR A 54 1.37 10.09 6.20
CA TYR A 54 1.12 8.66 6.15
C TYR A 54 2.37 7.83 6.50
N GLN A 55 3.56 8.22 6.02
CA GLN A 55 4.82 7.56 6.38
C GLN A 55 5.08 7.63 7.89
N ARG A 56 4.84 8.78 8.52
CA ARG A 56 4.92 8.93 9.98
C ARG A 56 3.96 7.98 10.68
N GLY A 57 2.72 7.84 10.19
CA GLY A 57 1.76 6.86 10.69
C GLY A 57 2.29 5.42 10.60
N CYS A 58 2.86 5.03 9.46
CA CYS A 58 3.48 3.72 9.27
C CYS A 58 4.64 3.48 10.25
N MET A 59 5.47 4.50 10.51
CA MET A 59 6.57 4.41 11.47
C MET A 59 6.10 4.10 12.89
N TYR A 60 4.98 4.68 13.34
CA TYR A 60 4.42 4.38 14.66
C TYR A 60 3.94 2.94 14.79
N LEU A 61 3.53 2.31 13.69
CA LEU A 61 2.97 0.95 13.67
C LEU A 61 4.01 -0.13 13.36
N ALA A 62 5.17 0.23 12.81
CA ALA A 62 6.14 -0.71 12.24
C ALA A 62 6.62 -1.80 13.21
N GLU A 63 6.71 -1.49 14.50
CA GLU A 63 7.13 -2.43 15.54
C GLU A 63 6.08 -3.48 15.90
N TYR A 64 4.82 -3.28 15.52
CA TYR A 64 3.70 -4.17 15.84
C TYR A 64 3.30 -5.09 14.69
N LEU A 65 3.81 -4.87 13.48
CA LEU A 65 3.44 -5.65 12.30
C LEU A 65 4.15 -7.01 12.27
N PRO A 66 3.48 -8.06 11.77
CA PRO A 66 4.12 -9.36 11.56
C PRO A 66 5.27 -9.23 10.55
N GLU A 67 6.30 -10.06 10.68
CA GLU A 67 7.30 -10.19 9.62
C GLU A 67 6.59 -10.81 8.40
N THR A 68 6.55 -10.08 7.29
CA THR A 68 6.28 -10.67 5.98
C THR A 68 7.47 -11.55 5.66
N THR A 69 7.24 -12.84 5.41
CA THR A 69 8.21 -13.94 5.32
C THR A 69 9.19 -13.88 4.13
N ASP A 70 9.52 -12.69 3.61
CA ASP A 70 10.35 -12.52 2.40
C ASP A 70 11.81 -12.15 2.66
N GLY A 71 12.25 -12.16 3.93
CA GLY A 71 13.67 -12.08 4.27
C GLY A 71 14.19 -13.47 4.60
N GLY A 72 14.78 -14.18 3.63
CA GLY A 72 15.57 -15.37 3.92
C GLY A 72 16.61 -15.02 4.98
N GLU A 73 16.57 -15.70 6.12
CA GLU A 73 17.57 -15.58 7.19
C GLU A 73 18.87 -16.27 6.70
N GLU A 74 19.55 -15.70 5.70
CA GLU A 74 20.68 -16.32 5.02
C GLU A 74 21.99 -16.23 5.82
N ASN A 75 22.07 -15.36 6.82
CA ASN A 75 23.25 -15.24 7.68
C ASN A 75 22.91 -14.97 9.16
N LEU A 76 23.91 -15.19 10.03
CA LEU A 76 23.79 -15.02 11.48
C LEU A 76 23.44 -13.58 11.90
N GLN A 77 23.86 -12.57 11.14
CA GLN A 77 23.56 -11.17 11.43
C GLN A 77 22.07 -10.90 11.20
N ASP A 78 21.49 -11.44 10.13
CA ASP A 78 20.06 -11.36 9.85
C ASP A 78 19.25 -12.07 10.92
N ILE A 79 19.71 -13.23 11.41
CA ILE A 79 19.11 -13.95 12.54
C ILE A 79 19.19 -13.12 13.84
N LEU A 80 20.31 -12.45 14.10
CA LEU A 80 20.47 -11.64 15.32
C LEU A 80 19.65 -10.34 15.25
N VAL A 81 19.57 -9.71 14.08
CA VAL A 81 18.73 -8.54 13.83
C VAL A 81 17.25 -8.90 13.89
N SER A 82 16.84 -10.04 13.30
CA SER A 82 15.47 -10.55 13.39
C SER A 82 15.12 -10.89 14.84
N ARG A 83 16.02 -11.57 15.58
CA ARG A 83 15.85 -11.83 17.02
C ARG A 83 15.77 -10.55 17.84
N GLN A 84 16.61 -9.55 17.59
CA GLN A 84 16.56 -8.28 18.31
C GLN A 84 15.29 -7.49 18.00
N ARG A 85 14.81 -7.54 16.75
CA ARG A 85 13.51 -6.98 16.35
C ARG A 85 12.38 -7.71 17.06
N ARG A 86 12.33 -9.05 17.00
CA ARG A 86 11.34 -9.91 17.68
C ARG A 86 11.33 -9.69 19.20
N ALA A 87 12.50 -9.56 19.83
CA ALA A 87 12.62 -9.29 21.27
C ALA A 87 12.09 -7.91 21.69
N ARG A 88 12.04 -6.95 20.76
CA ARG A 88 11.43 -5.62 21.00
C ARG A 88 9.94 -5.59 20.70
N ARG A 89 9.37 -6.62 20.07
CA ARG A 89 7.94 -6.68 19.77
C ARG A 89 7.17 -7.05 21.03
N CYS A 90 6.21 -6.21 21.38
CA CYS A 90 5.24 -6.55 22.41
C CYS A 90 4.23 -7.53 21.78
N PRO A 91 4.02 -8.73 22.34
CA PRO A 91 2.96 -9.61 21.88
C PRO A 91 1.62 -8.91 22.10
N LEU A 92 0.97 -8.52 21.00
CA LEU A 92 -0.37 -7.97 21.02
C LEU A 92 -1.39 -9.12 21.04
N ASP A 93 -2.51 -8.91 21.73
CA ASP A 93 -3.68 -9.76 21.53
C ASP A 93 -4.20 -9.65 20.09
N GLU A 94 -4.96 -10.64 19.65
CA GLU A 94 -5.47 -10.71 18.27
C GLU A 94 -6.28 -9.47 17.86
N LYS A 95 -7.03 -8.86 18.80
CA LYS A 95 -7.86 -7.69 18.50
C LYS A 95 -7.00 -6.45 18.26
N ARG A 96 -5.99 -6.22 19.10
CA ARG A 96 -5.03 -5.13 18.94
C ARG A 96 -4.18 -5.30 17.69
N LEU A 97 -3.77 -6.53 17.39
CA LEU A 97 -3.04 -6.83 16.17
C LEU A 97 -3.90 -6.52 14.93
N ALA A 98 -5.17 -6.94 14.92
CA ALA A 98 -6.09 -6.61 13.84
C ALA A 98 -6.25 -5.09 13.66
N GLU A 99 -6.43 -4.34 14.75
CA GLU A 99 -6.55 -2.87 14.70
C GLU A 99 -5.31 -2.20 14.08
N VAL A 100 -4.11 -2.65 14.48
CA VAL A 100 -2.84 -2.16 13.90
C VAL A 100 -2.74 -2.49 12.43
N VAL A 101 -3.04 -3.75 12.05
CA VAL A 101 -2.98 -4.22 10.66
C VAL A 101 -3.96 -3.43 9.79
N ASP A 102 -5.16 -3.17 10.28
CA ASP A 102 -6.21 -2.43 9.58
C ASP A 102 -5.79 -0.98 9.33
N LEU A 103 -5.24 -0.32 10.35
CA LEU A 103 -4.76 1.04 10.23
C LEU A 103 -3.55 1.13 9.30
N TYR A 104 -2.61 0.20 9.40
CA TYR A 104 -1.45 0.13 8.52
C TYR A 104 -1.85 -0.13 7.06
N ALA A 105 -2.80 -1.04 6.82
CA ALA A 105 -3.35 -1.28 5.49
C ALA A 105 -3.98 0.00 4.91
N ALA A 106 -4.73 0.75 5.71
CA ALA A 106 -5.32 2.02 5.30
C ALA A 106 -4.25 3.06 4.91
N LEU A 107 -3.21 3.21 5.73
CA LEU A 107 -2.08 4.11 5.46
C LEU A 107 -1.34 3.73 4.17
N GLN A 108 -1.03 2.45 3.98
CA GLN A 108 -0.33 1.95 2.79
C GLN A 108 -1.15 2.14 1.51
N LYS A 109 -2.46 1.87 1.58
CA LYS A 109 -3.36 2.16 0.46
C LYS A 109 -3.33 3.65 0.12
N ASN A 110 -3.43 4.53 1.11
CA ASN A 110 -3.43 5.98 0.87
C ASN A 110 -2.10 6.47 0.31
N LEU A 111 -0.97 5.92 0.80
CA LEU A 111 0.34 6.13 0.21
C LEU A 111 0.40 5.70 -1.26
N ALA A 112 -0.18 4.55 -1.61
CA ALA A 112 -0.21 4.10 -3.01
C ALA A 112 -0.93 5.12 -3.91
N LEU A 113 -2.08 5.63 -3.47
CA LEU A 113 -2.85 6.63 -4.21
C LEU A 113 -2.11 7.97 -4.35
N VAL A 114 -1.51 8.47 -3.26
CA VAL A 114 -0.78 9.74 -3.31
C VAL A 114 0.51 9.62 -4.14
N ASN A 115 1.24 8.51 -4.06
CA ASN A 115 2.41 8.27 -4.91
C ASN A 115 2.02 8.15 -6.39
N TYR A 116 0.88 7.53 -6.71
CA TYR A 116 0.34 7.53 -8.07
C TYR A 116 0.10 8.97 -8.57
N ARG A 117 -0.57 9.83 -7.76
CA ARG A 117 -0.80 11.24 -8.10
C ARG A 117 0.49 12.05 -8.27
N LEU A 118 1.51 11.75 -7.46
CA LEU A 118 2.86 12.33 -7.55
C LEU A 118 3.72 11.71 -8.67
N ARG A 119 3.17 10.81 -9.50
CA ARG A 119 3.88 10.07 -10.56
C ARG A 119 5.06 9.23 -10.07
N ARG A 120 5.06 8.85 -8.79
CA ARG A 120 6.04 7.95 -8.16
C ARG A 120 5.54 6.52 -8.23
N TYR A 121 5.31 6.02 -9.44
CA TYR A 121 4.55 4.79 -9.67
C TYR A 121 5.18 3.55 -9.01
N ALA A 122 6.50 3.38 -9.10
CA ALA A 122 7.20 2.27 -8.43
C ALA A 122 6.95 2.26 -6.91
N LYS A 123 7.01 3.43 -6.26
CA LYS A 123 6.68 3.54 -4.83
C LYS A 123 5.20 3.26 -4.55
N GLY A 124 4.32 3.62 -5.48
CA GLY A 124 2.91 3.27 -5.42
C GLY A 124 2.66 1.76 -5.43
N VAL A 125 3.37 1.03 -6.31
CA VAL A 125 3.34 -0.45 -6.37
C VAL A 125 3.83 -1.07 -5.06
N GLU A 126 4.96 -0.58 -4.52
CA GLU A 126 5.50 -1.05 -3.23
C GLU A 126 4.48 -0.89 -2.10
N CYS A 127 3.87 0.29 -1.98
CA CYS A 127 2.88 0.57 -0.94
C CYS A 127 1.62 -0.31 -1.09
N ALA A 128 1.09 -0.45 -2.31
CA ALA A 128 -0.07 -1.31 -2.52
C ALA A 128 0.23 -2.78 -2.27
N THR A 129 1.42 -3.25 -2.66
CA THR A 129 1.89 -4.62 -2.40
C THR A 129 2.06 -4.87 -0.91
N ALA A 130 2.62 -3.90 -0.17
CA ALA A 130 2.73 -4.00 1.29
C ALA A 130 1.37 -4.10 1.98
N ALA A 131 0.32 -3.45 1.46
CA ALA A 131 -1.04 -3.60 1.97
C ALA A 131 -1.64 -4.98 1.68
N LEU A 132 -1.40 -5.52 0.48
CA LEU A 132 -1.90 -6.82 0.03
C LEU A 132 -1.17 -8.00 0.70
N ALA A 133 0.08 -7.81 1.11
CA ALA A 133 0.88 -8.80 1.81
C ALA A 133 0.45 -9.02 3.29
N LEU A 134 -0.44 -8.19 3.81
CA LEU A 134 -0.94 -8.34 5.18
C LEU A 134 -1.91 -9.54 5.28
N PRO A 135 -1.92 -10.25 6.42
CA PRO A 135 -2.84 -11.37 6.63
C PRO A 135 -4.29 -10.99 6.38
N GLY A 136 -5.00 -11.77 5.56
CA GLY A 136 -6.40 -11.54 5.22
C GLY A 136 -6.68 -10.32 4.31
N ARG A 137 -5.64 -9.69 3.75
CA ARG A 137 -5.77 -8.47 2.92
C ARG A 137 -5.42 -8.66 1.45
N ALA A 138 -5.07 -9.88 1.01
CA ALA A 138 -4.70 -10.19 -0.37
C ALA A 138 -5.75 -9.81 -1.43
N HIS A 139 -7.01 -9.66 -1.01
CA HIS A 139 -8.15 -9.31 -1.88
C HIS A 139 -8.68 -7.89 -1.61
N ASP A 140 -7.88 -6.99 -1.04
CA ASP A 140 -8.29 -5.60 -0.84
C ASP A 140 -8.45 -4.87 -2.18
N LYS A 141 -9.72 -4.65 -2.56
CA LYS A 141 -10.11 -4.06 -3.84
C LYS A 141 -9.44 -2.69 -4.11
N LYS A 142 -9.30 -1.85 -3.09
CA LYS A 142 -8.67 -0.52 -3.24
C LYS A 142 -7.17 -0.65 -3.46
N ALA A 143 -6.50 -1.57 -2.76
CA ALA A 143 -5.08 -1.82 -2.95
C ALA A 143 -4.79 -2.38 -4.36
N LEU A 144 -5.56 -3.38 -4.81
CA LEU A 144 -5.46 -3.96 -6.16
C LEU A 144 -5.62 -2.90 -7.24
N LEU A 145 -6.67 -2.07 -7.19
CA LEU A 145 -6.91 -1.04 -8.20
C LEU A 145 -5.79 0.00 -8.24
N ARG A 146 -5.30 0.43 -7.07
CA ARG A 146 -4.19 1.40 -6.97
C ARG A 146 -2.88 0.80 -7.49
N ARG A 147 -2.63 -0.48 -7.27
CA ARG A 147 -1.46 -1.19 -7.83
C ARG A 147 -1.55 -1.30 -9.35
N ALA A 148 -2.72 -1.69 -9.88
CA ALA A 148 -2.98 -1.75 -11.31
C ALA A 148 -2.73 -0.40 -12.01
N LEU A 149 -3.20 0.71 -11.42
CA LEU A 149 -2.96 2.06 -11.94
C LEU A 149 -1.47 2.42 -12.02
N CYS A 150 -0.70 2.02 -11.01
CA CYS A 150 0.75 2.25 -11.00
C CYS A 150 1.47 1.37 -12.03
N ASN A 151 1.13 0.08 -12.11
CA ASN A 151 1.70 -0.85 -13.09
C ASN A 151 1.40 -0.43 -14.53
N TYR A 152 0.17 0.01 -14.81
CA TYR A 152 -0.18 0.61 -16.10
C TYR A 152 0.72 1.80 -16.45
N SER A 153 0.96 2.69 -15.48
CA SER A 153 1.79 3.88 -15.68
C SER A 153 3.28 3.53 -15.86
N LEU A 154 3.71 2.36 -15.38
CA LEU A 154 5.03 1.79 -15.62
C LEU A 154 5.11 0.96 -16.91
N THR A 155 4.03 0.91 -17.71
CA THR A 155 3.89 0.06 -18.91
C THR A 155 3.94 -1.45 -18.64
N ASP A 156 3.86 -1.86 -17.37
CA ASP A 156 3.67 -3.26 -16.99
C ASP A 156 2.19 -3.64 -17.10
N PHE A 157 1.74 -3.80 -18.34
CA PHE A 157 0.35 -4.15 -18.63
C PHE A 157 -0.02 -5.55 -18.13
N VAL A 158 0.93 -6.48 -18.05
CA VAL A 158 0.68 -7.84 -17.57
C VAL A 158 0.33 -7.82 -16.09
N ALA A 159 1.13 -7.14 -15.26
CA ALA A 159 0.85 -7.02 -13.84
C ALA A 159 -0.44 -6.21 -13.58
N ALA A 160 -0.70 -5.17 -14.37
CA ALA A 160 -1.94 -4.39 -14.26
C ALA A 160 -3.19 -5.23 -14.60
N GLU A 161 -3.14 -6.03 -15.66
CA GLU A 161 -4.26 -6.91 -16.05
C GLU A 161 -4.51 -8.00 -15.00
N ALA A 162 -3.48 -8.60 -14.41
CA ALA A 162 -3.64 -9.60 -13.35
C ALA A 162 -4.37 -9.05 -12.11
N ASP A 163 -4.08 -7.80 -11.73
CA ASP A 163 -4.80 -7.11 -10.65
C ASP A 163 -6.27 -6.84 -11.03
N LEU A 164 -6.54 -6.46 -12.29
CA LEU A 164 -7.90 -6.23 -12.80
C LEU A 164 -8.71 -7.52 -12.93
N ASP A 165 -8.11 -8.61 -13.41
CA ASP A 165 -8.74 -9.94 -13.46
C ASP A 165 -9.17 -10.38 -12.05
N THR A 166 -8.31 -10.10 -11.05
CA THR A 166 -8.62 -10.40 -9.65
C THR A 166 -9.77 -9.54 -9.13
N LEU A 167 -9.80 -8.24 -9.46
CA LEU A 167 -10.91 -7.36 -9.10
C LEU A 167 -12.23 -7.84 -9.71
N GLU A 168 -12.26 -8.13 -11.01
CA GLU A 168 -13.45 -8.59 -11.72
C GLU A 168 -14.01 -9.87 -11.10
N ARG A 169 -13.15 -10.85 -10.76
CA ARG A 169 -13.56 -12.05 -10.03
C ARG A 169 -14.21 -11.72 -8.68
N LEU A 170 -13.58 -10.85 -7.87
CA LEU A 170 -14.10 -10.46 -6.56
C LEU A 170 -15.45 -9.71 -6.65
N TYR A 171 -15.64 -8.87 -7.66
CA TYR A 171 -16.93 -8.18 -7.86
C TYR A 171 -18.02 -9.14 -8.32
N ASN A 172 -17.69 -10.10 -9.20
CA ASN A 172 -18.62 -11.12 -9.65
C ASN A 172 -19.06 -12.06 -8.52
N GLU A 173 -18.11 -12.53 -7.70
CA GLU A 173 -18.39 -13.38 -6.53
C GLU A 173 -19.31 -12.68 -5.51
N GLU A 174 -19.12 -11.37 -5.31
CA GLU A 174 -19.95 -10.57 -4.40
C GLU A 174 -21.27 -10.10 -5.04
N SER A 175 -21.52 -10.39 -6.33
CA SER A 175 -22.65 -9.83 -7.10
C SER A 175 -22.74 -8.30 -6.99
N ALA A 176 -21.59 -7.63 -6.89
CA ALA A 176 -21.47 -6.19 -6.68
C ALA A 176 -21.14 -5.47 -8.01
N PRO A 177 -21.61 -4.24 -8.21
CA PRO A 177 -21.25 -3.46 -9.39
C PRO A 177 -19.75 -3.18 -9.41
N LEU A 178 -19.12 -3.36 -10.58
CA LEU A 178 -17.71 -3.03 -10.78
C LEU A 178 -17.42 -1.56 -10.45
N ASP A 179 -16.28 -1.32 -9.82
CA ASP A 179 -15.73 0.04 -9.70
C ASP A 179 -15.47 0.61 -11.12
N PRO A 180 -15.93 1.83 -11.44
CA PRO A 180 -15.79 2.41 -12.78
C PRO A 180 -14.34 2.57 -13.23
N GLY A 181 -13.38 2.64 -12.30
CA GLY A 181 -11.96 2.67 -12.61
C GLY A 181 -11.43 1.38 -13.26
N VAL A 182 -12.10 0.23 -13.04
CA VAL A 182 -11.72 -1.06 -13.64
C VAL A 182 -11.93 -1.06 -15.17
N PRO A 183 -13.16 -0.86 -15.70
CA PRO A 183 -13.37 -0.82 -17.14
C PRO A 183 -12.65 0.36 -17.82
N GLU A 184 -12.51 1.49 -17.13
CA GLU A 184 -11.74 2.63 -17.64
C GLU A 184 -10.27 2.25 -17.86
N LEU A 185 -9.63 1.59 -16.89
CA LEU A 185 -8.23 1.18 -16.99
C LEU A 185 -8.03 0.09 -18.05
N ARG A 186 -8.96 -0.86 -18.18
CA ARG A 186 -8.97 -1.85 -19.27
C ARG A 186 -8.95 -1.17 -20.65
N CYS A 187 -9.83 -0.19 -20.85
CA CYS A 187 -9.91 0.55 -22.11
C CYS A 187 -8.60 1.29 -22.42
N LYS A 188 -7.97 1.90 -21.40
CA LYS A 188 -6.66 2.55 -21.51
C LYS A 188 -5.55 1.58 -21.92
N ILE A 189 -5.48 0.40 -21.29
CA ILE A 189 -4.49 -0.65 -21.63
C ILE A 189 -4.66 -1.11 -23.08
N LEU A 190 -5.90 -1.39 -23.51
CA LEU A 190 -6.20 -1.81 -24.88
C LEU A 190 -5.79 -0.76 -25.91
N THR A 191 -6.08 0.52 -25.62
CA THR A 191 -5.70 1.63 -26.49
C THR A 191 -4.18 1.76 -26.60
N ALA A 192 -3.47 1.73 -25.46
CA ALA A 192 -2.02 1.81 -25.43
C ALA A 192 -1.35 0.67 -26.22
N ARG A 193 -1.86 -0.56 -26.13
CA ARG A 193 -1.36 -1.70 -26.93
C ARG A 193 -1.59 -1.52 -28.43
N ARG A 194 -2.77 -1.03 -28.84
CA ARG A 194 -3.06 -0.75 -30.26
C ARG A 194 -2.12 0.30 -30.82
N GLU A 195 -1.89 1.37 -30.07
CA GLU A 195 -0.95 2.43 -30.46
C GLU A 195 0.49 1.92 -30.55
N ALA A 196 0.94 1.09 -29.61
CA ALA A 196 2.26 0.46 -29.64
C ALA A 196 2.45 -0.41 -30.90
N LEU A 197 1.46 -1.26 -31.21
CA LEU A 197 1.48 -2.11 -32.41
C LEU A 197 1.47 -1.28 -33.70
N GLN A 198 0.70 -0.20 -33.75
CA GLN A 198 0.65 0.68 -34.92
C GLN A 198 1.99 1.41 -35.13
N LYS A 199 2.64 1.84 -34.04
CA LYS A 199 3.99 2.43 -34.09
C LYS A 199 5.01 1.41 -34.59
N GLU A 200 4.99 0.18 -34.07
CA GLU A 200 5.86 -0.90 -34.53
C GLU A 200 5.69 -1.18 -36.03
N ARG A 201 4.45 -1.34 -36.50
CA ARG A 201 4.15 -1.52 -37.93
C ARG A 201 4.65 -0.37 -38.80
N SER A 202 4.50 0.87 -38.33
CA SER A 202 4.99 2.06 -39.02
C SER A 202 6.51 2.08 -39.10
N MET A 203 7.19 1.72 -38.00
CA MET A 203 8.66 1.60 -37.94
C MET A 203 9.16 0.54 -38.91
N CYS A 204 8.57 -0.66 -38.89
CA CYS A 204 8.94 -1.74 -39.83
C CYS A 204 8.78 -1.31 -41.29
N LYS A 205 7.65 -0.65 -41.64
CA LYS A 205 7.45 -0.13 -43.00
C LYS A 205 8.55 0.83 -43.44
N LYS A 206 9.05 1.68 -42.54
CA LYS A 206 10.14 2.63 -42.85
C LYS A 206 11.51 1.97 -42.94
N MET A 207 11.72 0.85 -42.24
CA MET A 207 13.00 0.13 -42.26
C MET A 207 13.18 -0.75 -43.50
N PHE A 208 12.07 -1.17 -44.13
CA PHE A 208 12.06 -2.10 -45.25
C PHE A 208 11.49 -1.49 -46.56
N ALA A 209 11.31 -0.17 -46.62
CA ALA A 209 10.96 0.59 -47.82
C ALA A 209 12.13 1.48 -48.23
#